data_AF-A0A067YIY1-F1
#
_entry.id   AF-A0A067YIY1-F1
#
_cell.length_a   1.000
_cell.length_b   1.000
_cell.length_c   1.000
_cell.angle_alpha   90.00
_cell.angle_beta   90.00
_cell.angle_gamma   90.00
#
_symmetry.space_group_name_H-M   'P 1'
#
loop_
_entity.id
_entity.type
_entity.pdbx_description
1 polymer ?
#
loop_
_entity_poly.entity_id
_entity_poly.type
_entity_poly.pdbx_seq_one_letter_code
_entity_poly.pdbx_strand_id
1 'polypeptide(L)'
;DMQQYLVRAIESGRDFNVNLACKSNIITSGLRYSLATGNWGDQKKAMSTRAGVSQVLNRFTYASTLSHLRRTNTPIGRDGKIAKP
;
A
#
# COMPACT_ATOMS: atom_id res chain seq x y z
N ASP A 1 12.76 2.54 -12.07
CA ASP A 1 12.85 4.01 -12.15
C ASP A 1 14.30 4.49 -11.99
N MET A 2 14.95 4.27 -10.83
CA MET A 2 16.38 4.61 -10.64
C MET A 2 17.32 3.97 -11.68
N GLN A 3 17.13 2.68 -12.00
CA GLN A 3 17.90 2.01 -13.06
C GLN A 3 17.71 2.68 -14.43
N GLN A 4 16.48 3.09 -14.77
CA GLN A 4 16.21 3.80 -16.03
C GLN A 4 16.83 5.19 -16.04
N TYR A 5 16.85 5.87 -14.89
CA TYR A 5 17.53 7.17 -14.75
C TYR A 5 19.05 7.03 -14.93
N LEU A 6 19.65 5.97 -14.35
CA LEU A 6 21.08 5.67 -14.53
C LEU A 6 21.43 5.42 -16.01
N VAL A 7 20.65 4.59 -16.71
CA VAL A 7 20.87 4.31 -18.14
C VAL A 7 20.83 5.59 -18.96
N ARG A 8 19.82 6.46 -18.72
CA ARG A 8 19.69 7.75 -19.43
C ARG A 8 20.82 8.73 -19.11
N ALA A 9 21.32 8.74 -17.88
CA ALA A 9 22.45 9.59 -17.49
C ALA A 9 23.71 9.20 -18.27
N ILE A 10 23.99 7.89 -18.36
CA ILE A 10 25.11 7.33 -19.13
C ILE A 10 24.95 7.65 -20.62
N GLU A 11 23.78 7.39 -21.21
CA GLU A 11 23.50 7.64 -22.64
C GLU A 11 23.65 9.12 -23.03
N SER A 12 23.33 10.04 -22.12
CA SER A 12 23.43 11.49 -22.36
C SER A 12 24.76 12.10 -21.94
N GLY A 13 25.74 11.29 -21.51
CA GLY A 13 27.05 11.74 -21.06
C GLY A 13 26.99 12.67 -19.83
N ARG A 14 25.92 12.59 -19.04
CA ARG A 14 25.70 13.42 -17.85
C ARG A 14 26.06 12.65 -16.58
N ASP A 15 26.59 13.38 -15.60
CA ASP A 15 26.94 12.80 -14.30
C ASP A 15 25.71 12.26 -13.56
N PHE A 16 25.86 11.08 -12.98
CA PHE A 16 24.80 10.42 -12.24
C PHE A 16 24.65 11.04 -10.84
N ASN A 17 23.58 11.80 -10.65
CA ASN A 17 23.22 12.35 -9.34
C ASN A 17 22.16 11.50 -8.64
N VAL A 18 22.54 10.87 -7.53
CA VAL A 18 21.69 9.98 -6.71
C VAL A 18 20.49 10.72 -6.12
N ASN A 19 20.65 11.97 -5.69
CA ASN A 19 19.58 12.75 -5.09
C ASN A 19 18.45 13.04 -6.10
N LEU A 20 18.81 13.24 -7.37
CA LEU A 20 17.82 13.41 -8.45
C LEU A 20 17.21 12.06 -8.88
N ALA A 21 17.95 10.97 -8.74
CA ALA A 21 17.47 9.62 -9.05
C ALA A 21 16.40 9.11 -8.07
N CYS A 22 16.48 9.54 -6.80
CA CYS A 22 15.58 9.09 -5.75
C CYS A 22 14.30 9.95 -5.69
N LYS A 23 13.21 9.46 -6.28
CA LYS A 23 11.91 10.14 -6.26
C LYS A 23 11.17 9.89 -4.95
N SER A 24 11.35 10.77 -3.97
CA SER A 24 10.68 10.71 -2.65
C SER A 24 9.15 10.59 -2.73
N ASN A 25 8.54 11.24 -3.72
CA ASN A 25 7.08 11.20 -3.96
C ASN A 25 6.53 9.79 -4.16
N ILE A 26 7.32 8.83 -4.65
CA ILE A 26 6.87 7.44 -4.81
C ILE A 26 6.50 6.86 -3.44
N ILE A 27 7.33 7.09 -2.43
CA ILE A 27 7.11 6.59 -1.07
C ILE A 27 6.00 7.38 -0.40
N THR A 28 6.09 8.72 -0.42
CA THR A 28 5.14 9.60 0.27
C THR A 28 3.71 9.40 -0.25
N SER A 29 3.51 9.47 -1.56
CA SER A 29 2.18 9.30 -2.16
C SER A 29 1.70 7.86 -2.08
N GLY A 30 2.59 6.89 -2.25
CA GLY A 30 2.27 5.46 -2.13
C GLY A 30 1.73 5.10 -0.74
N LEU A 31 2.45 5.52 0.31
CA LEU A 31 2.01 5.29 1.70
C LEU A 31 0.70 6.03 2.01
N ARG A 32 0.56 7.29 1.58
CA ARG A 32 -0.68 8.06 1.77
C ARG A 32 -1.87 7.34 1.13
N TYR A 33 -1.73 6.84 -0.09
CA TYR A 33 -2.78 6.11 -0.79
C TYR A 33 -3.12 4.77 -0.09
N SER A 34 -2.13 3.95 0.23
CA SER A 34 -2.36 2.64 0.84
C SER A 34 -2.98 2.74 2.23
N LEU A 35 -2.58 3.72 3.05
CA LEU A 35 -3.17 3.96 4.36
C LEU A 35 -4.57 4.56 4.29
N ALA A 36 -4.83 5.46 3.34
CA ALA A 36 -6.13 6.10 3.20
C ALA A 36 -7.20 5.15 2.64
N THR A 37 -6.83 4.28 1.71
CA THR A 37 -7.78 3.39 1.02
C THR A 37 -7.81 1.97 1.57
N GLY A 38 -6.78 1.57 2.34
CA GLY A 38 -6.61 0.19 2.81
C GLY A 38 -6.23 -0.80 1.71
N ASN A 39 -5.88 -0.33 0.51
CA ASN A 39 -5.42 -1.14 -0.60
C ASN A 39 -3.88 -1.22 -0.59
N TRP A 40 -3.36 -2.42 -0.37
CA TRP A 40 -1.93 -2.71 -0.37
C TRP A 40 -1.58 -3.54 -1.61
N GLY A 41 -1.04 -2.86 -2.63
CA GLY A 41 -0.72 -3.46 -3.93
C GLY A 41 -0.68 -2.40 -5.02
N ASP A 42 -0.20 -2.79 -6.19
CA ASP A 42 -0.22 -1.93 -7.36
C ASP A 42 -1.66 -1.77 -7.86
N GLN A 43 -2.14 -0.52 -7.92
CA GLN A 43 -3.47 -0.20 -8.42
C GLN A 43 -3.70 -0.72 -9.85
N LYS A 44 -2.61 -0.88 -10.62
CA LYS A 44 -2.65 -1.44 -11.98
C LYS A 44 -2.77 -2.97 -12.01
N LYS A 45 -2.53 -3.67 -10.90
CA LYS A 45 -2.64 -5.13 -10.76
C LYS A 45 -3.65 -5.50 -9.67
N ALA A 46 -4.93 -5.31 -9.99
CA ALA A 46 -6.05 -5.49 -9.07
C ALA A 46 -6.14 -6.91 -8.43
N MET A 47 -5.70 -7.97 -9.11
CA MET A 47 -5.86 -9.35 -8.61
C MET A 47 -4.95 -9.75 -7.43
N SER A 48 -3.86 -9.02 -7.15
CA SER A 48 -2.94 -9.34 -6.04
C SER A 48 -3.04 -8.37 -4.87
N THR A 49 -3.99 -7.44 -4.91
CA THR A 49 -4.08 -6.37 -3.92
C THR A 49 -4.76 -6.89 -2.66
N ARG A 50 -4.11 -6.73 -1.50
CA ARG A 50 -4.77 -6.94 -0.20
C ARG A 50 -5.64 -5.72 0.09
N ALA A 51 -6.96 -5.89 -0.02
CA ALA A 51 -7.93 -4.83 0.21
C ALA A 51 -8.38 -4.79 1.68
N GLY A 52 -8.76 -3.61 2.16
CA GLY A 52 -9.43 -3.42 3.46
C GLY A 52 -8.52 -3.58 4.69
N VAL A 53 -7.20 -3.49 4.52
CA VAL A 53 -6.23 -3.63 5.63
C VAL A 53 -6.28 -2.41 6.56
N SER A 54 -6.31 -1.21 5.99
CA SER A 54 -6.47 0.04 6.74
C SER A 54 -7.94 0.45 6.75
N GLN A 55 -8.46 0.74 7.93
CA GLN A 55 -9.87 1.10 8.15
C GLN A 55 -9.96 2.36 9.01
N VAL A 56 -11.04 3.13 8.84
CA VAL A 56 -11.32 4.28 9.70
C VAL A 56 -11.67 3.79 11.09
N LEU A 57 -11.03 4.35 12.12
CA LEU A 57 -11.24 3.98 13.52
C LEU A 57 -12.71 4.23 13.95
N ASN A 58 -13.29 3.26 14.64
CA ASN A 58 -14.64 3.38 15.21
C ASN A 58 -14.54 4.11 16.55
N ARG A 59 -15.25 5.23 16.68
CA ARG A 59 -15.21 6.12 17.85
C ARG A 59 -16.56 6.29 18.56
N PHE A 60 -17.50 5.35 18.41
CA PHE A 60 -18.83 5.48 19.04
C PHE A 60 -18.78 5.37 20.57
N THR A 61 -17.96 4.47 21.10
CA THR A 61 -17.70 4.36 22.55
C THR A 61 -16.24 3.96 22.78
N TYR A 62 -15.77 4.08 24.03
CA TYR A 62 -14.45 3.58 24.42
C TYR A 62 -14.30 2.08 24.12
N ALA A 63 -15.33 1.29 24.45
CA ALA A 63 -15.36 -0.14 24.15
C ALA A 63 -15.30 -0.43 22.65
N SER A 64 -16.03 0.33 21.82
CA SER A 64 -16.00 0.21 20.35
C SER A 64 -14.60 0.50 19.79
N THR A 65 -13.92 1.51 20.32
CA THR A 65 -12.55 1.88 19.90
C THR A 65 -11.57 0.74 20.21
N LEU A 66 -11.58 0.23 21.45
CA LEU A 66 -10.71 -0.88 21.86
C LEU A 66 -11.02 -2.20 21.14
N SER A 67 -12.30 -2.46 20.86
CA SER A 67 -12.72 -3.62 20.07
C SER A 67 -12.16 -3.51 18.66
N HIS A 68 -12.28 -2.34 18.01
CA HIS A 68 -11.81 -2.13 16.65
C HIS A 68 -10.29 -2.34 16.53
N LEU A 69 -9.50 -1.80 17.46
CA LEU A 69 -8.03 -1.95 17.45
C LEU A 69 -7.55 -3.40 17.59
N ARG A 70 -8.38 -4.30 18.16
CA ARG A 70 -8.03 -5.71 18.38
C ARG A 70 -8.52 -6.66 17.28
N ARG A 71 -9.18 -6.14 16.24
CA ARG A 71 -9.71 -6.97 15.14
C ARG A 71 -8.57 -7.52 14.28
N THR A 72 -8.70 -8.79 13.90
CA THR A 72 -7.84 -9.47 12.93
C THR A 72 -8.69 -9.94 11.76
N ASN A 73 -8.30 -9.60 10.53
CA ASN A 73 -9.00 -10.04 9.33
C ASN A 73 -8.42 -11.38 8.84
N THR A 74 -9.21 -12.44 8.87
CA THR A 74 -8.87 -13.70 8.18
C THR A 74 -9.18 -13.53 6.69
N PRO A 75 -8.22 -13.74 5.78
CA PRO A 75 -8.47 -13.65 4.35
C PRO A 75 -9.41 -14.79 3.93
N ILE A 76 -10.69 -14.50 3.77
CA ILE A 76 -11.70 -15.46 3.29
C ILE A 76 -11.73 -15.43 1.76
N GLY A 77 -11.55 -16.60 1.13
CA GLY A 77 -11.79 -16.76 -0.30
C GLY A 77 -13.26 -16.51 -0.62
N ARG A 78 -13.56 -15.86 -1.75
CA ARG A 78 -14.93 -15.44 -2.12
C ARG A 78 -15.93 -16.59 -2.34
N ASP A 79 -15.50 -17.85 -2.25
CA ASP A 79 -16.27 -19.04 -2.68
C ASP A 79 -16.60 -20.02 -1.55
N GLY A 80 -17.19 -19.56 -0.45
CA GLY A 80 -17.69 -20.51 0.53
C GLY A 80 -18.53 -19.88 1.63
N LYS A 81 -19.86 -19.92 1.47
CA LYS A 81 -20.81 -19.78 2.57
C LYS A 81 -20.68 -21.01 3.49
N ILE A 82 -19.63 -21.01 4.33
CA ILE A 82 -19.44 -21.70 5.62
C ILE A 82 -19.69 -23.24 5.57
N ALA A 83 -18.72 -24.10 5.85
CA ALA A 83 -18.12 -24.20 7.19
C ALA A 83 -16.58 -24.34 7.26
N LYS A 84 -16.12 -23.88 8.43
CA LYS A 84 -14.77 -23.66 8.99
C LYS A 84 -14.10 -22.33 8.63
N PRO A 85 -13.48 -21.66 9.62
CA PRO A 85 -13.94 -21.31 10.99
C PRO A 85 -14.82 -20.03 11.03
#